data_AF-A0A521X2I5-F1
#
_entry.id   AF-A0A521X2I5-F1
#
_cell.length_a   1.000
_cell.length_b   1.000
_cell.length_c   1.000
_cell.angle_alpha   90.00
_cell.angle_beta   90.00
_cell.angle_gamma   90.00
#
_symmetry.space_group_name_H-M   'P 1'
#
loop_
_entity.id
_entity.type
_entity.pdbx_description
1 polymer ?
#
loop_
_entity_poly.entity_id
_entity_poly.type
_entity_poly.pdbx_seq_one_letter_code
_entity_poly.pdbx_strand_id
1 'polypeptide(L)'
;MKFGGVGTFRSARSDDNGQIIVLSALIIAIVLGMGALAVDVGFYLHERQNVQKAVDAGALAGAQLLPNDAMTAASVATTFTLSNDPSLDPARVSATFRCLVGDRNGDGIPDPSDIPASCDPKADASWHVSGGLAISPCVPANGDKCNVIVVAASNDVNYFIAPAIGIKKGSTGSIQSAACNGPCGGPPTAPVDVALVMDRTGSMSSTDLTNARNAAKALLQTFNPSLQYVALGLLGPSRVDSSCSGVNSPAKGLGASSSQYGTTMPGDVPKWIPVGLSGTGAPVNEAYLNADGTLNTSSTIVKAINCFGKSSTGTNLSTPMRMAKYYLDNNGRAGVRKGI
;
A
#
# COMPACT_ATOMS: atom_id res chain seq x y z
N MET A 1 102.64 34.70 41.08
CA MET A 1 101.47 34.98 40.21
C MET A 1 101.04 33.65 39.60
N LYS A 2 99.80 33.25 39.42
CA LYS A 2 98.43 33.72 39.71
C LYS A 2 97.56 32.58 39.11
N PHE A 3 96.50 32.12 39.80
CA PHE A 3 95.23 31.49 39.34
C PHE A 3 95.23 30.51 38.14
N GLY A 4 94.47 29.42 38.07
CA GLY A 4 93.32 28.87 38.78
C GLY A 4 93.09 27.47 38.17
N GLY A 5 92.28 26.58 38.71
CA GLY A 5 90.89 26.75 39.10
C GLY A 5 90.12 25.61 38.44
N VAL A 6 89.56 24.72 39.28
CA VAL A 6 88.78 23.54 38.94
C VAL A 6 87.61 23.89 38.01
N GLY A 7 87.43 23.13 36.93
CA GLY A 7 86.23 23.16 36.07
C GLY A 7 85.47 21.85 36.17
N THR A 8 84.66 21.69 37.21
CA THR A 8 83.66 20.64 37.33
C THR A 8 82.62 20.79 36.23
N PHE A 9 82.38 19.74 35.44
CA PHE A 9 81.21 19.65 34.58
C PHE A 9 79.96 19.63 35.46
N ARG A 10 79.34 20.80 35.65
CA ARG A 10 77.99 20.92 36.20
C ARG A 10 77.00 20.62 35.08
N SER A 11 76.35 19.46 35.19
CA SER A 11 75.13 19.13 34.46
C SER A 11 74.08 20.22 34.71
N ALA A 12 73.69 20.92 33.65
CA ALA A 12 72.50 21.76 33.62
C ALA A 12 71.32 20.86 33.22
N ARG A 13 70.59 20.40 34.23
CA ARG A 13 69.34 19.65 34.10
C ARG A 13 68.24 20.63 33.68
N SER A 14 67.65 20.44 32.50
CA SER A 14 66.50 21.22 32.03
C SER A 14 65.20 20.65 32.65
N ASP A 15 64.48 21.46 33.41
CA ASP A 15 63.31 21.09 34.21
C ASP A 15 61.95 21.14 33.46
N ASP A 16 61.91 21.41 32.16
CA ASP A 16 60.65 21.54 31.39
C ASP A 16 60.09 20.21 30.84
N ASN A 17 60.78 19.08 31.03
CA ASN A 17 60.36 17.77 30.50
C ASN A 17 59.22 17.12 31.33
N GLY A 18 58.94 17.60 32.55
CA GLY A 18 57.90 17.04 33.41
C GLY A 18 56.48 17.45 33.02
N GLN A 19 56.29 18.68 32.55
CA GLN A 19 54.97 19.23 32.22
C GLN A 19 54.36 18.58 30.97
N ILE A 20 55.21 18.19 30.01
CA ILE A 20 54.81 17.52 28.77
C ILE A 20 54.20 16.15 29.07
N ILE A 21 54.72 15.41 30.06
CA ILE A 21 54.20 14.09 30.44
C ILE A 21 52.79 14.21 31.02
N VAL A 22 52.55 15.23 31.86
CA VAL A 22 51.22 15.46 32.47
C VAL A 22 50.19 15.86 31.42
N LEU A 23 50.53 16.77 30.50
CA LEU A 23 49.65 17.17 29.40
C LEU A 23 49.36 16.00 28.45
N SER A 24 50.37 15.20 28.12
CA SER A 24 50.22 14.03 27.25
C SER A 24 49.30 12.99 27.89
N ALA A 25 49.45 12.71 29.18
CA ALA A 25 48.60 11.78 29.91
C ALA A 25 47.14 12.24 29.94
N LEU A 26 46.88 13.53 30.14
CA LEU A 26 45.53 14.11 30.11
C LEU A 26 44.88 14.00 28.73
N ILE A 27 45.61 14.31 27.66
CA ILE A 27 45.09 14.21 26.29
C ILE A 27 44.75 12.76 25.94
N ILE A 28 45.62 11.81 26.28
CA ILE A 28 45.37 10.39 26.08
C ILE A 28 44.10 9.96 26.82
N ALA A 29 43.93 10.37 28.08
CA ALA A 29 42.73 10.06 28.85
C ALA A 29 41.45 10.61 28.20
N ILE A 30 41.48 11.84 27.67
CA ILE A 30 40.34 12.46 26.98
C ILE A 30 40.02 11.72 25.68
N VAL A 31 41.04 11.40 24.87
CA VAL A 31 40.85 10.67 23.60
C VAL A 31 40.28 9.27 23.85
N LEU A 32 40.79 8.55 24.86
CA LEU A 32 40.25 7.25 25.26
C LEU A 32 38.81 7.37 25.79
N GLY A 33 38.51 8.40 26.58
CA GLY A 33 37.16 8.68 27.07
C GLY A 33 36.15 8.96 25.95
N MET A 34 36.54 9.75 24.95
CA MET A 34 35.70 9.98 23.76
C MET A 34 35.52 8.72 22.91
N GLY A 35 36.58 7.91 22.75
CA GLY A 35 36.51 6.63 22.05
C GLY A 35 35.58 5.63 22.75
N ALA A 36 35.65 5.55 24.08
CA ALA A 36 34.76 4.74 24.89
C ALA A 36 33.29 5.13 24.71
N LEU A 37 32.99 6.43 24.80
CA LEU A 37 31.63 6.94 24.60
C LEU A 37 31.13 6.67 23.19
N ALA A 38 31.99 6.81 22.17
CA ALA A 38 31.62 6.53 20.80
C ALA A 38 31.22 5.06 20.59
N VAL A 39 31.90 4.11 21.25
CA VAL A 39 31.55 2.69 21.20
C VAL A 39 30.19 2.43 21.86
N ASP A 40 29.96 2.94 23.06
CA ASP A 40 28.69 2.73 23.78
C ASP A 40 27.49 3.33 23.04
N VAL A 41 27.64 4.55 22.50
CA VAL A 41 26.60 5.18 21.66
C VAL A 41 26.41 4.40 20.37
N GLY A 42 27.48 3.87 19.78
CA GLY A 42 27.42 3.02 18.59
C GLY A 42 26.55 1.78 18.81
N PHE A 43 26.78 1.05 19.91
CA PHE A 43 25.95 -0.09 20.28
C PHE A 43 24.50 0.31 20.56
N TYR A 44 24.29 1.40 21.29
CA TYR A 44 22.94 1.91 21.57
C TYR A 44 22.15 2.20 20.29
N LEU A 45 22.76 2.92 19.35
CA LEU A 45 22.12 3.26 18.08
C LEU A 45 21.90 2.01 17.21
N HIS A 46 22.83 1.05 17.23
CA HIS A 46 22.68 -0.22 16.52
C HIS A 46 21.46 -1.00 17.02
N GLU A 47 21.34 -1.19 18.33
CA GLU A 47 20.19 -1.87 18.92
C GLU A 47 18.88 -1.12 18.64
N ARG A 48 18.87 0.21 18.77
CA ARG A 48 17.69 1.02 18.45
C ARG A 48 17.25 0.85 16.99
N GLN A 49 18.19 0.78 16.05
CA GLN A 49 17.90 0.49 14.65
C GLN A 49 17.38 -0.94 14.44
N ASN A 50 17.88 -1.91 15.21
CA ASN A 50 17.42 -3.30 15.11
C ASN A 50 15.96 -3.42 15.58
N VAL A 51 15.63 -2.81 16.73
CA VAL A 51 14.25 -2.73 17.23
C VAL A 51 13.34 -2.05 16.21
N GLN A 52 13.77 -0.94 15.60
CA GLN A 52 12.99 -0.25 14.55
C GLN A 52 12.66 -1.18 13.38
N LYS A 53 13.68 -1.87 12.84
CA LYS A 53 13.49 -2.82 11.72
C LYS A 53 12.52 -3.95 12.11
N ALA A 54 12.63 -4.45 13.33
CA ALA A 54 11.76 -5.51 13.83
C ALA A 54 10.29 -5.05 13.94
N VAL A 55 10.02 -3.87 14.51
CA VAL A 55 8.65 -3.35 14.59
C VAL A 55 8.08 -2.97 13.24
N ASP A 56 8.89 -2.47 12.29
CA ASP A 56 8.46 -2.20 10.91
C ASP A 56 8.02 -3.49 10.20
N ALA A 57 8.81 -4.55 10.34
CA ALA A 57 8.49 -5.86 9.79
C ALA A 57 7.22 -6.45 10.41
N GLY A 58 7.07 -6.35 11.73
CA GLY A 58 5.87 -6.78 12.45
C GLY A 58 4.62 -6.02 12.04
N ALA A 59 4.70 -4.69 11.93
CA ALA A 59 3.59 -3.85 11.51
C ALA A 59 3.12 -4.22 10.10
N LEU A 60 4.04 -4.35 9.14
CA LEU A 60 3.71 -4.72 7.76
C LEU A 60 3.08 -6.11 7.67
N ALA A 61 3.61 -7.09 8.43
CA ALA A 61 3.08 -8.45 8.44
C ALA A 61 1.67 -8.51 9.02
N GLY A 62 1.41 -7.81 10.13
CA GLY A 62 0.08 -7.76 10.74
C GLY A 62 -0.94 -7.01 9.89
N ALA A 63 -0.53 -5.93 9.21
CA ALA A 63 -1.46 -5.10 8.43
C ALA A 63 -2.17 -5.90 7.34
N GLN A 64 -1.52 -6.88 6.72
CA GLN A 64 -2.08 -7.68 5.62
C GLN A 64 -3.38 -8.42 5.97
N LEU A 65 -3.60 -8.70 7.26
CA LEU A 65 -4.77 -9.42 7.75
C LEU A 65 -5.94 -8.49 8.13
N LEU A 66 -5.70 -7.18 8.19
CA LEU A 66 -6.73 -6.19 8.43
C LEU A 66 -7.58 -5.93 7.18
N PRO A 67 -8.87 -5.59 7.30
CA PRO A 67 -9.66 -5.49 8.54
C PRO A 67 -10.30 -6.82 8.97
N ASN A 68 -10.03 -7.92 8.26
CA ASN A 68 -10.81 -9.15 8.37
C ASN A 68 -10.49 -9.97 9.63
N ASP A 69 -9.22 -10.05 10.04
CA ASP A 69 -8.78 -10.88 11.17
C ASP A 69 -7.73 -10.16 12.03
N ALA A 70 -8.21 -9.27 12.90
CA ALA A 70 -7.34 -8.49 13.78
C ALA A 70 -6.67 -9.32 14.88
N MET A 71 -7.29 -10.42 15.34
CA MET A 71 -6.69 -11.28 16.38
C MET A 71 -5.46 -12.00 15.83
N THR A 72 -5.57 -12.57 14.63
CA THR A 72 -4.42 -13.16 13.94
C THR A 72 -3.41 -12.09 13.53
N ALA A 73 -3.86 -10.89 13.12
CA ALA A 73 -2.97 -9.77 12.82
C ALA A 73 -2.03 -9.42 13.98
N ALA A 74 -2.55 -9.32 15.21
CA ALA A 74 -1.73 -9.06 16.40
C ALA A 74 -0.69 -10.17 16.64
N SER A 75 -1.12 -11.43 16.55
CA SER A 75 -0.24 -12.59 16.75
C SER A 75 0.87 -12.67 15.68
N VAL A 76 0.52 -12.44 14.41
CA VAL A 76 1.49 -12.41 13.31
C VAL A 76 2.46 -11.25 13.49
N ALA A 77 1.98 -10.06 13.86
CA ALA A 77 2.83 -8.90 14.07
C ALA A 77 3.86 -9.11 15.18
N THR A 78 3.46 -9.64 16.33
CA THR A 78 4.39 -9.92 17.44
C THR A 78 5.37 -11.03 17.07
N THR A 79 4.92 -12.09 16.40
CA THR A 79 5.77 -13.18 15.93
C THR A 79 6.83 -12.71 14.94
N PHE A 80 6.44 -11.88 13.95
CA PHE A 80 7.39 -11.31 12.98
C PHE A 80 8.36 -10.33 13.63
N THR A 81 7.92 -9.55 14.61
CA THR A 81 8.80 -8.66 15.39
C THR A 81 9.89 -9.46 16.10
N LEU A 82 9.50 -10.48 16.86
CA LEU A 82 10.43 -11.34 17.62
C LEU A 82 11.32 -12.20 16.71
N SER A 83 10.85 -12.54 15.51
CA SER A 83 11.67 -13.25 14.52
C SER A 83 12.74 -12.36 13.89
N ASN A 84 12.46 -11.06 13.74
CA ASN A 84 13.42 -10.10 13.20
C ASN A 84 14.41 -9.59 14.26
N ASP A 85 14.00 -9.55 15.53
CA ASP A 85 14.89 -9.28 16.66
C ASP A 85 14.62 -10.24 17.82
N PRO A 86 15.33 -11.38 17.87
CA PRO A 86 15.20 -12.37 18.94
C PRO A 86 15.72 -11.90 20.31
N SER A 87 16.39 -10.75 20.38
CA SER A 87 16.87 -10.19 21.65
C SER A 87 15.78 -9.47 22.45
N LEU A 88 14.64 -9.20 21.81
CA LEU A 88 13.50 -8.54 22.44
C LEU A 88 12.82 -9.45 23.45
N ASP A 89 12.47 -8.87 24.60
CA ASP A 89 11.58 -9.49 25.57
C ASP A 89 10.14 -9.50 25.02
N PRO A 90 9.50 -10.68 24.85
CA PRO A 90 8.11 -10.77 24.40
C PRO A 90 7.14 -9.95 25.25
N ALA A 91 7.41 -9.74 26.55
CA ALA A 91 6.56 -8.93 27.42
C ALA A 91 6.62 -7.42 27.09
N ARG A 92 7.64 -6.98 26.35
CA ARG A 92 7.85 -5.58 25.94
C ARG A 92 7.44 -5.32 24.50
N VAL A 93 6.84 -6.30 23.82
CA VAL A 93 6.27 -6.17 22.47
C VAL A 93 4.75 -6.11 22.58
N SER A 94 4.15 -5.11 21.95
CA SER A 94 2.69 -4.94 21.94
C SER A 94 2.19 -4.53 20.56
N ALA A 95 0.99 -4.99 20.21
CA ALA A 95 0.28 -4.60 19.01
C ALA A 95 -1.03 -3.92 19.41
N THR A 96 -1.29 -2.74 18.87
CA THR A 96 -2.55 -2.01 19.07
C THR A 96 -3.12 -1.61 17.71
N PHE A 97 -4.41 -1.32 17.65
CA PHE A 97 -5.09 -1.00 16.38
C PHE A 97 -5.56 0.44 16.34
N ARG A 98 -5.66 0.99 15.14
CA ARG A 98 -6.25 2.30 14.87
C ARG A 98 -7.18 2.21 13.66
N CYS A 99 -8.12 3.14 13.61
CA CYS A 99 -8.89 3.44 12.41
C CYS A 99 -8.33 4.73 11.83
N LEU A 100 -7.93 4.70 10.56
CA LEU A 100 -7.39 5.84 9.84
C LEU A 100 -8.23 6.08 8.58
N VAL A 101 -8.79 7.28 8.48
CA VAL A 101 -9.60 7.74 7.36
C VAL A 101 -9.12 9.11 6.88
N GLY A 102 -9.59 9.53 5.71
CA GLY A 102 -9.27 10.87 5.20
C GLY A 102 -10.11 11.95 5.86
N ASP A 103 -9.53 13.15 5.98
CA ASP A 103 -10.22 14.44 6.11
C ASP A 103 -9.81 15.24 4.86
N ARG A 104 -10.43 14.90 3.71
CA ARG A 104 -9.97 15.41 2.40
C ARG A 104 -10.44 16.84 2.14
N ASN A 105 -11.54 17.24 2.76
CA ASN A 105 -12.06 18.59 2.69
C ASN A 105 -11.41 19.53 3.74
N GLY A 106 -10.64 19.00 4.69
CA GLY A 106 -9.89 19.77 5.68
C GLY A 106 -10.81 20.42 6.72
N ASP A 107 -11.98 19.83 6.98
CA ASP A 107 -12.96 20.38 7.91
C ASP A 107 -12.73 19.93 9.36
N GLY A 108 -11.71 19.11 9.60
CA GLY A 108 -11.38 18.57 10.91
C GLY A 108 -12.27 17.38 11.31
N ILE A 109 -13.01 16.80 10.36
CA ILE A 109 -13.93 15.69 10.57
C ILE A 109 -13.54 14.53 9.64
N PRO A 110 -13.64 13.26 10.09
CA PRO A 110 -13.46 12.13 9.20
C PRO A 110 -14.49 12.13 8.06
N ASP A 111 -14.03 11.85 6.84
CA ASP A 111 -14.89 11.70 5.66
C ASP A 111 -15.91 10.57 5.88
N PRO A 112 -17.23 10.85 5.88
CA PRO A 112 -18.25 9.84 6.17
C PRO A 112 -18.26 8.68 5.17
N SER A 113 -17.73 8.86 3.95
CA SER A 113 -17.61 7.79 2.96
C SER A 113 -16.63 6.69 3.36
N ASP A 114 -15.70 6.99 4.26
CA ASP A 114 -14.65 6.07 4.68
C ASP A 114 -15.09 5.17 5.83
N ILE A 115 -16.22 5.48 6.48
CA ILE A 115 -16.78 4.77 7.62
C ILE A 115 -18.15 4.19 7.21
N PRO A 116 -18.36 2.86 7.16
CA PRO A 116 -17.49 1.77 7.61
C PRO A 116 -16.61 1.15 6.51
N ALA A 117 -16.46 1.83 5.36
CA ALA A 117 -15.84 1.24 4.16
C ALA A 117 -14.36 0.89 4.34
N SER A 118 -13.60 1.76 5.01
CA SER A 118 -12.18 1.58 5.32
C SER A 118 -11.97 1.03 6.73
N CYS A 119 -12.68 1.59 7.70
CA CYS A 119 -12.69 1.13 9.09
C CYS A 119 -13.97 1.59 9.80
N ASP A 120 -14.29 0.96 10.93
CA ASP A 120 -15.51 1.22 11.71
C ASP A 120 -15.15 1.15 13.21
N PRO A 121 -14.79 2.29 13.83
CA PRO A 121 -14.48 2.39 15.25
C PRO A 121 -15.75 2.59 16.12
N LYS A 122 -16.94 2.36 15.55
CA LYS A 122 -18.26 2.55 16.19
C LYS A 122 -18.50 4.00 16.67
N ALA A 123 -19.68 4.22 17.27
CA ALA A 123 -20.26 5.56 17.46
C ALA A 123 -19.57 6.40 18.57
N ASP A 124 -18.75 5.79 19.41
CA ASP A 124 -18.01 6.42 20.53
C ASP A 124 -16.54 6.75 20.17
N ALA A 125 -16.20 6.72 18.88
CA ALA A 125 -14.88 7.02 18.38
C ALA A 125 -14.43 8.47 18.68
N SER A 126 -13.23 8.60 19.23
CA SER A 126 -12.57 9.90 19.43
C SER A 126 -11.56 10.13 18.31
N TRP A 127 -11.77 11.20 17.54
CA TRP A 127 -10.97 11.50 16.36
C TRP A 127 -9.88 12.53 16.66
N HIS A 128 -8.65 12.20 16.30
CA HIS A 128 -7.55 13.14 16.19
C HIS A 128 -7.27 13.40 14.72
N VAL A 129 -7.38 14.66 14.30
CA VAL A 129 -7.22 15.05 12.90
C VAL A 129 -5.94 15.86 12.71
N SER A 130 -5.12 15.48 11.74
CA SER A 130 -3.90 16.20 11.39
C SER A 130 -3.48 15.89 9.96
N GLY A 131 -3.11 16.92 9.18
CA GLY A 131 -2.58 16.76 7.83
C GLY A 131 -3.56 16.10 6.84
N GLY A 132 -4.87 16.32 7.00
CA GLY A 132 -5.91 15.72 6.14
C GLY A 132 -6.18 14.24 6.44
N LEU A 133 -5.77 13.75 7.61
CA LEU A 133 -6.03 12.41 8.10
C LEU A 133 -6.75 12.49 9.44
N ALA A 134 -7.77 11.67 9.61
CA ALA A 134 -8.47 11.48 10.88
C ALA A 134 -8.15 10.08 11.43
N ILE A 135 -7.68 10.03 12.67
CA ILE A 135 -7.26 8.80 13.34
C ILE A 135 -8.07 8.63 14.63
N SER A 136 -8.62 7.43 14.83
CA SER A 136 -9.29 7.03 16.07
C SER A 136 -8.63 5.78 16.66
N PRO A 137 -8.60 5.62 17.99
CA PRO A 137 -8.43 4.31 18.62
C PRO A 137 -9.41 3.29 18.03
N CYS A 138 -8.98 2.03 17.93
CA CYS A 138 -9.79 0.94 17.42
C CYS A 138 -9.50 -0.32 18.24
N VAL A 139 -10.55 -0.98 18.73
CA VAL A 139 -10.46 -2.13 19.62
C VAL A 139 -11.27 -3.28 19.01
N PRO A 140 -10.61 -4.23 18.31
CA PRO A 140 -11.31 -5.34 17.67
C PRO A 140 -12.16 -6.19 18.62
N ALA A 141 -11.80 -6.25 19.91
CA ALA A 141 -12.57 -6.95 20.94
C ALA A 141 -13.99 -6.38 21.14
N ASN A 142 -14.21 -5.11 20.77
CA ASN A 142 -15.53 -4.45 20.82
C ASN A 142 -16.33 -4.64 19.52
N GLY A 143 -15.79 -5.35 18.52
CA GLY A 143 -16.40 -5.51 17.20
C GLY A 143 -16.05 -4.39 16.21
N ASP A 144 -15.02 -3.60 16.51
CA ASP A 144 -14.51 -2.55 15.64
C ASP A 144 -13.79 -3.16 14.42
N LYS A 145 -13.94 -2.52 13.25
CA LYS A 145 -13.16 -2.86 12.05
C LYS A 145 -11.96 -1.92 11.96
N CYS A 146 -10.76 -2.43 12.15
CA CYS A 146 -9.54 -1.62 12.13
C CYS A 146 -8.77 -1.81 10.82
N ASN A 147 -8.17 -0.75 10.29
CA ASN A 147 -7.33 -0.81 9.08
C ASN A 147 -5.84 -0.51 9.34
N VAL A 148 -5.49 -0.11 10.56
CA VAL A 148 -4.10 0.16 10.95
C VAL A 148 -3.73 -0.68 12.16
N ILE A 149 -2.53 -1.25 12.12
CA ILE A 149 -1.85 -1.86 13.26
C ILE A 149 -0.64 -1.01 13.63
N VAL A 150 -0.44 -0.81 14.94
CA VAL A 150 0.70 -0.13 15.53
C VAL A 150 1.42 -1.12 16.42
N VAL A 151 2.65 -1.46 16.06
CA VAL A 151 3.53 -2.34 16.82
C VAL A 151 4.51 -1.49 17.59
N ALA A 152 4.64 -1.77 18.88
CA ALA A 152 5.57 -1.10 19.78
C ALA A 152 6.47 -2.14 20.45
N ALA A 153 7.77 -1.86 20.48
CA ALA A 153 8.76 -2.67 21.21
C ALA A 153 9.77 -1.77 21.93
N SER A 154 10.38 -2.30 22.99
CA SER A 154 11.49 -1.63 23.67
C SER A 154 12.50 -2.65 24.17
N ASN A 155 13.78 -2.26 24.19
CA ASN A 155 14.88 -3.11 24.63
C ASN A 155 15.82 -2.34 25.57
N ASP A 156 16.58 -3.07 26.38
CA ASP A 156 17.64 -2.51 27.21
C ASP A 156 19.01 -2.93 26.66
N VAL A 157 19.80 -1.94 26.29
CA VAL A 157 21.15 -2.11 25.75
C VAL A 157 22.14 -2.14 26.90
N ASN A 158 22.95 -3.20 26.98
CA ASN A 158 24.06 -3.23 27.91
C ASN A 158 25.22 -2.40 27.34
N TYR A 159 25.71 -1.42 28.10
CA TYR A 159 26.87 -0.64 27.68
C TYR A 159 28.16 -1.44 27.90
N PHE A 160 29.15 -1.20 27.05
CA PHE A 160 30.43 -1.89 27.07
C PHE A 160 31.46 -1.18 27.97
N ILE A 161 31.61 0.15 27.85
CA ILE A 161 32.60 0.92 28.63
C ILE A 161 31.95 1.73 29.77
N ALA A 162 30.75 2.28 29.56
CA ALA A 162 30.02 3.05 30.56
C ALA A 162 29.79 2.35 31.92
N PRO A 163 29.81 1.01 32.06
CA PRO A 163 29.77 0.37 33.37
C PRO A 163 30.94 0.77 34.27
N ALA A 164 32.09 1.17 33.72
CA ALA A 164 33.25 1.66 34.46
C ALA A 164 32.97 2.95 35.26
N ILE A 165 31.96 3.74 34.85
CA ILE A 165 31.50 4.95 35.54
C ILE A 165 30.13 4.76 36.20
N GLY A 166 29.67 3.51 36.38
CA GLY A 166 28.43 3.16 37.08
C GLY A 166 27.18 3.07 36.21
N ILE A 167 27.28 3.30 34.89
CA ILE A 167 26.12 3.24 33.97
C ILE A 167 26.11 1.89 33.27
N LYS A 168 25.26 0.96 33.72
CA LYS A 168 25.28 -0.42 33.25
C LYS A 168 24.46 -0.66 31.97
N LYS A 169 23.36 0.06 31.80
CA LYS A 169 22.40 -0.15 30.70
C LYS A 169 21.75 1.16 30.25
N GLY A 170 21.27 1.19 29.02
CA GLY A 170 20.43 2.24 28.47
C GLY A 170 19.18 1.67 27.80
N SER A 171 18.02 2.31 27.97
CA SER A 171 16.79 1.86 27.31
C SER A 171 16.64 2.50 25.94
N THR A 172 16.26 1.72 24.93
CA THR A 172 15.95 2.27 23.59
C THR A 172 14.71 3.16 23.61
N GLY A 173 13.89 3.09 24.67
CA GLY A 173 12.56 3.69 24.73
C GLY A 173 11.55 2.86 23.93
N SER A 174 10.28 3.27 23.96
CA SER A 174 9.26 2.65 23.11
C SER A 174 9.47 3.09 21.67
N ILE A 175 9.86 2.14 20.82
CA ILE A 175 9.96 2.32 19.37
C ILE A 175 8.69 1.78 18.76
N GLN A 176 8.04 2.59 17.93
CA GLN A 176 6.75 2.27 17.35
C GLN A 176 6.80 2.34 15.83
N SER A 177 6.09 1.42 15.19
CA SER A 177 5.83 1.47 13.76
C SER A 177 4.36 1.17 13.50
N ALA A 178 3.81 1.83 12.48
CA ALA A 178 2.43 1.67 12.09
C ALA A 178 2.37 1.27 10.62
N ALA A 179 1.51 0.31 10.31
CA ALA A 179 1.21 -0.08 8.95
C ALA A 179 -0.29 -0.18 8.76
N CYS A 180 -0.72 0.21 7.57
CA CYS A 180 -2.11 0.28 7.19
C CYS A 180 -2.37 -0.62 5.99
N ASN A 181 -3.55 -1.23 5.95
CA ASN A 181 -4.04 -1.95 4.78
C ASN A 181 -5.25 -1.23 4.18
N GLY A 182 -5.31 -1.21 2.84
CA GLY A 182 -6.31 -0.45 2.10
C GLY A 182 -5.85 0.98 1.79
N PRO A 183 -6.77 1.97 1.80
CA PRO A 183 -6.50 3.26 1.17
C PRO A 183 -5.76 4.24 2.09
N CYS A 184 -5.63 3.95 3.38
CA CYS A 184 -4.77 4.67 4.33
C CYS A 184 -4.93 6.20 4.31
N GLY A 185 -6.19 6.66 4.31
CA GLY A 185 -6.55 8.08 4.21
C GLY A 185 -6.92 8.52 2.80
N GLY A 186 -6.52 7.75 1.78
CA GLY A 186 -7.05 7.85 0.42
C GLY A 186 -8.51 7.42 0.33
N PRO A 187 -9.25 7.85 -0.71
CA PRO A 187 -10.65 7.46 -0.89
C PRO A 187 -10.74 5.95 -1.09
N PRO A 188 -11.67 5.23 -0.41
CA PRO A 188 -11.83 3.78 -0.54
C PRO A 188 -12.24 3.37 -1.95
N THR A 189 -12.79 4.29 -2.72
CA THR A 189 -13.10 4.12 -4.14
C THR A 189 -12.58 5.32 -4.91
N ALA A 190 -11.59 5.08 -5.76
CA ALA A 190 -11.12 6.10 -6.71
C ALA A 190 -11.94 5.99 -8.01
N PRO A 191 -12.30 7.12 -8.63
CA PRO A 191 -12.89 7.06 -9.95
C PRO A 191 -11.89 6.47 -10.95
N VAL A 192 -12.35 5.51 -11.75
CA VAL A 192 -11.56 4.88 -12.81
C VAL A 192 -12.47 4.58 -14.01
N ASP A 193 -11.92 4.69 -15.22
CA ASP A 193 -12.58 4.27 -16.44
C ASP A 193 -11.80 3.09 -17.04
N VAL A 194 -12.44 1.91 -17.11
CA VAL A 194 -11.80 0.67 -17.53
C VAL A 194 -12.46 0.10 -18.78
N ALA A 195 -11.68 -0.34 -19.76
CA ALA A 195 -12.17 -1.13 -20.88
C ALA A 195 -11.79 -2.60 -20.69
N LEU A 196 -12.70 -3.41 -20.15
CA LEU A 196 -12.48 -4.83 -19.94
C LEU A 196 -12.50 -5.57 -21.28
N VAL A 197 -11.36 -6.08 -21.74
CA VAL A 197 -11.26 -6.81 -23.01
C VAL A 197 -11.23 -8.32 -22.76
N MET A 198 -12.27 -9.03 -23.20
CA MET A 198 -12.41 -10.46 -22.96
C MET A 198 -11.93 -11.30 -24.14
N ASP A 199 -11.16 -12.34 -23.86
CA ASP A 199 -10.84 -13.37 -24.84
C ASP A 199 -12.05 -14.27 -25.09
N ARG A 200 -12.36 -14.45 -26.38
CA ARG A 200 -13.42 -15.36 -26.85
C ARG A 200 -12.99 -16.11 -28.11
N THR A 201 -11.70 -16.27 -28.33
CA THR A 201 -11.10 -16.84 -29.55
C THR A 201 -11.41 -18.33 -29.72
N GLY A 202 -11.00 -18.87 -30.88
CA GLY A 202 -11.17 -20.26 -31.26
C GLY A 202 -10.62 -21.29 -30.25
N SER A 203 -9.63 -20.93 -29.45
CA SER A 203 -9.01 -21.80 -28.44
C SER A 203 -9.80 -21.89 -27.14
N MET A 204 -10.67 -20.92 -26.84
CA MET A 204 -11.49 -20.95 -25.62
C MET A 204 -12.57 -22.04 -25.75
N SER A 205 -12.64 -22.94 -24.77
CA SER A 205 -13.73 -23.90 -24.64
C SER A 205 -15.01 -23.23 -24.13
N SER A 206 -16.16 -23.92 -24.22
CA SER A 206 -17.41 -23.41 -23.64
C SER A 206 -17.32 -23.20 -22.12
N THR A 207 -16.51 -24.02 -21.44
CA THR A 207 -16.24 -23.89 -20.00
C THR A 207 -15.39 -22.66 -19.72
N ASP A 208 -14.33 -22.44 -20.50
CA ASP A 208 -13.45 -21.27 -20.32
C ASP A 208 -14.19 -19.96 -20.55
N LEU A 209 -15.08 -19.93 -21.56
CA LEU A 209 -15.96 -18.78 -21.78
C LEU A 209 -16.89 -18.54 -20.58
N THR A 210 -17.45 -19.60 -20.00
CA THR A 210 -18.32 -19.49 -18.81
C THR A 210 -17.53 -18.94 -17.61
N ASN A 211 -16.31 -19.42 -17.39
CA ASN A 211 -15.43 -18.93 -16.34
C ASN A 211 -15.04 -17.46 -16.56
N ALA A 212 -14.71 -17.09 -17.80
CA ALA A 212 -14.41 -15.71 -18.17
C ALA A 212 -15.60 -14.76 -17.92
N ARG A 213 -16.83 -15.19 -18.23
CA ARG A 213 -18.04 -14.42 -17.91
C ARG A 213 -18.23 -14.26 -16.40
N ASN A 214 -18.01 -15.33 -15.63
CA ASN A 214 -18.15 -15.28 -14.18
C ASN A 214 -17.08 -14.36 -13.55
N ALA A 215 -15.85 -14.38 -14.04
CA ALA A 215 -14.79 -13.48 -13.62
C ALA A 215 -15.13 -12.01 -13.93
N ALA A 216 -15.61 -11.72 -15.14
CA ALA A 216 -16.05 -10.37 -15.52
C ALA A 216 -17.18 -9.85 -14.62
N LYS A 217 -18.14 -10.72 -14.26
CA LYS A 217 -19.22 -10.40 -13.31
C LYS A 217 -18.71 -10.11 -11.90
N ALA A 218 -17.80 -10.94 -11.39
CA ALA A 218 -17.21 -10.74 -10.07
C ALA A 218 -16.45 -9.41 -9.98
N LEU A 219 -15.76 -9.03 -11.07
CA LEU A 219 -15.12 -7.71 -11.17
C LEU A 219 -16.15 -6.59 -11.08
N LEU A 220 -17.26 -6.67 -11.82
CA LEU A 220 -18.32 -5.66 -11.76
C LEU A 220 -18.94 -5.56 -10.34
N GLN A 221 -19.07 -6.67 -9.61
CA GLN A 221 -19.54 -6.66 -8.21
C GLN A 221 -18.58 -5.97 -7.25
N THR A 222 -17.30 -5.88 -7.60
CA THR A 222 -16.29 -5.19 -6.78
C THR A 222 -16.31 -3.68 -7.04
N PHE A 223 -16.83 -3.23 -8.18
CA PHE A 223 -16.76 -1.82 -8.58
C PHE A 223 -18.03 -1.03 -8.23
N ASN A 224 -17.87 0.26 -7.92
CA ASN A 224 -18.99 1.17 -7.68
C ASN A 224 -19.45 1.86 -8.99
N PRO A 225 -20.68 1.64 -9.49
CA PRO A 225 -21.14 2.17 -10.78
C PRO A 225 -21.25 3.69 -10.85
N SER A 226 -21.30 4.40 -9.71
CA SER A 226 -21.32 5.86 -9.68
C SER A 226 -19.92 6.48 -9.82
N LEU A 227 -18.87 5.71 -9.49
CA LEU A 227 -17.49 6.19 -9.50
C LEU A 227 -16.64 5.52 -10.57
N GLN A 228 -16.91 4.27 -10.93
CA GLN A 228 -16.06 3.46 -11.78
C GLN A 228 -16.86 3.04 -13.02
N TYR A 229 -16.39 3.46 -14.19
CA TYR A 229 -17.08 3.18 -15.44
C TYR A 229 -16.38 2.04 -16.16
N VAL A 230 -17.16 1.09 -16.67
CA VAL A 230 -16.62 -0.11 -17.32
C VAL A 230 -17.19 -0.24 -18.72
N ALA A 231 -16.31 -0.37 -19.71
CA ALA A 231 -16.64 -0.73 -21.08
C ALA A 231 -16.27 -2.19 -21.32
N LEU A 232 -16.96 -2.86 -22.26
CA LEU A 232 -16.65 -4.23 -22.67
C LEU A 232 -16.04 -4.20 -24.07
N GLY A 233 -14.81 -4.69 -24.18
CA GLY A 233 -14.16 -5.07 -25.43
C GLY A 233 -14.11 -6.58 -25.59
N LEU A 234 -14.03 -7.07 -26.83
CA LEU A 234 -13.90 -8.51 -27.09
C LEU A 234 -12.78 -8.79 -28.11
N LEU A 235 -12.06 -9.91 -27.94
CA LEU A 235 -11.11 -10.37 -28.94
C LEU A 235 -11.84 -10.95 -30.15
N GLY A 236 -11.56 -10.36 -31.32
CA GLY A 236 -12.31 -10.56 -32.55
C GLY A 236 -13.49 -9.57 -32.66
N PRO A 237 -13.77 -9.04 -33.87
CA PRO A 237 -14.85 -8.08 -34.05
C PRO A 237 -16.20 -8.70 -33.74
N SER A 238 -17.10 -7.89 -33.21
CA SER A 238 -18.47 -8.27 -32.88
C SER A 238 -19.46 -7.72 -33.91
N ARG A 239 -20.49 -8.51 -34.19
CA ARG A 239 -21.64 -8.11 -34.99
C ARG A 239 -22.83 -7.80 -34.09
N VAL A 240 -23.73 -6.97 -34.59
CA VAL A 240 -24.98 -6.61 -33.88
C VAL A 240 -25.84 -7.85 -33.73
N ASP A 241 -26.37 -8.04 -32.53
CA ASP A 241 -27.32 -9.10 -32.24
C ASP A 241 -28.32 -8.64 -31.16
N SER A 242 -29.61 -8.80 -31.45
CA SER A 242 -30.70 -8.39 -30.55
C SER A 242 -30.83 -9.31 -29.33
N SER A 243 -30.23 -10.50 -29.35
CA SER A 243 -30.28 -11.41 -28.21
C SER A 243 -29.38 -10.95 -27.05
N CYS A 244 -28.33 -10.17 -27.36
CA CYS A 244 -27.39 -9.65 -26.37
C CYS A 244 -27.71 -8.22 -25.89
N SER A 245 -28.71 -7.53 -26.49
CA SER A 245 -28.92 -6.09 -26.31
C SER A 245 -29.51 -5.69 -24.96
N GLY A 246 -29.03 -4.56 -24.43
CA GLY A 246 -29.59 -3.90 -23.26
C GLY A 246 -30.51 -2.73 -23.64
N VAL A 247 -30.87 -1.92 -22.65
CA VAL A 247 -31.94 -0.91 -22.75
C VAL A 247 -31.49 0.30 -23.59
N ASN A 248 -30.23 0.75 -23.43
CA ASN A 248 -29.74 1.98 -24.04
C ASN A 248 -28.65 1.77 -25.11
N SER A 249 -28.36 0.53 -25.52
CA SER A 249 -27.33 0.27 -26.53
C SER A 249 -27.57 -1.02 -27.31
N PRO A 250 -27.39 -1.00 -28.65
CA PRO A 250 -27.46 -2.20 -29.46
C PRO A 250 -26.26 -3.09 -29.11
N ALA A 251 -26.49 -4.21 -28.42
CA ALA A 251 -25.36 -5.07 -28.08
C ALA A 251 -24.79 -5.76 -29.30
N LYS A 252 -23.48 -5.94 -29.23
CA LYS A 252 -22.69 -6.68 -30.19
C LYS A 252 -21.96 -7.78 -29.43
N GLY A 253 -22.63 -8.90 -29.14
CA GLY A 253 -22.03 -10.00 -28.37
C GLY A 253 -21.50 -11.15 -29.23
N LEU A 254 -22.00 -11.29 -30.47
CA LEU A 254 -21.66 -12.41 -31.34
C LEU A 254 -20.44 -12.09 -32.20
N GLY A 255 -19.62 -13.12 -32.48
CA GLY A 255 -18.46 -12.96 -33.35
C GLY A 255 -18.84 -12.59 -34.76
N ALA A 256 -18.29 -11.50 -35.29
CA ALA A 256 -18.40 -11.16 -36.70
C ALA A 256 -17.55 -12.12 -37.54
N SER A 257 -17.85 -12.23 -38.84
CA SER A 257 -17.06 -13.04 -39.78
C SER A 257 -15.77 -12.31 -40.22
N SER A 258 -14.84 -13.02 -40.88
CA SER A 258 -13.58 -12.46 -41.42
C SER A 258 -13.75 -11.28 -42.37
N SER A 259 -14.87 -11.22 -43.09
CA SER A 259 -15.18 -10.10 -44.00
C SER A 259 -15.64 -8.83 -43.27
N GLN A 260 -15.91 -8.89 -41.97
CA GLN A 260 -16.42 -7.77 -41.16
C GLN A 260 -15.34 -7.14 -40.26
N TYR A 261 -14.06 -7.49 -40.48
CA TYR A 261 -12.86 -6.95 -39.82
C TYR A 261 -12.55 -5.54 -40.29
N GLY A 262 -13.42 -4.60 -39.94
CA GLY A 262 -13.08 -3.21 -40.03
C GLY A 262 -12.06 -2.82 -38.96
N THR A 263 -11.04 -2.07 -39.34
CA THR A 263 -10.01 -1.52 -38.44
C THR A 263 -9.95 0.01 -38.48
N THR A 264 -10.91 0.64 -39.14
CA THR A 264 -10.95 2.09 -39.37
C THR A 264 -11.57 2.79 -38.16
N MET A 265 -10.85 3.75 -37.59
CA MET A 265 -11.35 4.60 -36.50
C MET A 265 -11.98 5.86 -37.09
N PRO A 266 -13.12 6.35 -36.57
CA PRO A 266 -13.90 5.81 -35.47
C PRO A 266 -14.93 4.73 -35.86
N GLY A 267 -15.21 4.53 -37.15
CA GLY A 267 -16.37 3.75 -37.62
C GLY A 267 -16.44 2.30 -37.14
N ASP A 268 -15.29 1.66 -36.94
CA ASP A 268 -15.21 0.26 -36.51
C ASP A 268 -15.01 0.07 -35.01
N VAL A 269 -14.75 1.13 -34.24
CA VAL A 269 -14.57 1.05 -32.77
C VAL A 269 -15.74 0.33 -32.10
N PRO A 270 -17.01 0.62 -32.44
CA PRO A 270 -18.14 -0.08 -31.83
C PRO A 270 -18.21 -1.57 -32.18
N LYS A 271 -17.45 -2.10 -33.15
CA LYS A 271 -17.36 -3.55 -33.42
C LYS A 271 -16.40 -4.23 -32.44
N TRP A 272 -15.39 -3.52 -31.95
CA TRP A 272 -14.37 -4.06 -31.04
C TRP A 272 -14.70 -3.77 -29.56
N ILE A 273 -15.33 -2.64 -29.31
CA ILE A 273 -15.91 -2.23 -28.02
C ILE A 273 -17.44 -2.29 -28.16
N PRO A 274 -18.04 -3.48 -28.06
CA PRO A 274 -19.47 -3.66 -28.25
C PRO A 274 -20.36 -2.98 -27.20
N VAL A 275 -19.83 -2.75 -26.01
CA VAL A 275 -20.53 -1.99 -24.96
C VAL A 275 -19.63 -0.87 -24.51
N GLY A 276 -20.15 0.35 -24.58
CA GLY A 276 -19.45 1.53 -24.10
C GLY A 276 -19.33 1.56 -22.57
N LEU A 277 -18.66 2.59 -22.07
CA LEU A 277 -18.55 2.86 -20.63
C LEU A 277 -19.96 2.88 -19.98
N SER A 278 -20.16 1.94 -19.08
CA SER A 278 -21.37 1.71 -18.31
C SER A 278 -21.13 2.11 -16.86
N GLY A 279 -22.13 2.74 -16.24
CA GLY A 279 -22.06 3.42 -14.95
C GLY A 279 -23.06 4.58 -14.91
N THR A 280 -23.37 5.06 -13.70
CA THR A 280 -24.27 6.20 -13.50
C THR A 280 -23.60 7.47 -14.00
N GLY A 281 -24.15 8.10 -15.04
CA GLY A 281 -23.56 9.26 -15.71
C GLY A 281 -22.53 8.94 -16.80
N ALA A 282 -22.28 7.66 -17.09
CA ALA A 282 -21.42 7.23 -18.19
C ALA A 282 -22.13 7.39 -19.55
N PRO A 283 -21.44 7.28 -20.71
CA PRO A 283 -22.05 7.33 -22.03
C PRO A 283 -23.23 6.37 -22.25
N VAL A 284 -23.20 5.15 -21.66
CA VAL A 284 -24.33 4.21 -21.70
C VAL A 284 -25.38 4.54 -20.62
N ASN A 285 -24.96 5.25 -19.56
CA ASN A 285 -25.78 5.72 -18.44
C ASN A 285 -26.63 4.61 -17.77
N GLU A 286 -26.02 3.46 -17.53
CA GLU A 286 -26.67 2.32 -16.89
C GLU A 286 -25.80 1.81 -15.74
N ALA A 287 -26.35 1.82 -14.52
CA ALA A 287 -25.72 1.17 -13.38
C ALA A 287 -25.72 -0.35 -13.59
N TYR A 288 -24.54 -0.97 -13.50
CA TYR A 288 -24.37 -2.41 -13.62
C TYR A 288 -24.59 -3.18 -12.31
N LEU A 289 -24.78 -2.46 -11.19
CA LEU A 289 -25.25 -3.00 -9.91
C LEU A 289 -26.59 -2.37 -9.52
N ASN A 290 -27.40 -3.15 -8.82
CA ASN A 290 -28.58 -2.70 -8.11
C ASN A 290 -28.19 -2.05 -6.77
N ALA A 291 -29.14 -1.40 -6.10
CA ALA A 291 -28.91 -0.74 -4.80
C ALA A 291 -28.50 -1.72 -3.69
N ASP A 292 -28.83 -3.01 -3.83
CA ASP A 292 -28.46 -4.09 -2.90
C ASP A 292 -27.06 -4.69 -3.18
N GLY A 293 -26.32 -4.17 -4.16
CA GLY A 293 -25.01 -4.67 -4.57
C GLY A 293 -25.05 -5.90 -5.49
N THR A 294 -26.23 -6.40 -5.86
CA THR A 294 -26.37 -7.48 -6.85
C THR A 294 -26.20 -6.95 -8.27
N LEU A 295 -25.84 -7.82 -9.22
CA LEU A 295 -25.70 -7.42 -10.63
C LEU A 295 -27.05 -7.03 -11.22
N ASN A 296 -27.09 -5.87 -11.86
CA ASN A 296 -28.25 -5.44 -12.63
C ASN A 296 -28.29 -6.22 -13.95
N THR A 297 -29.03 -7.33 -13.97
CA THR A 297 -29.21 -8.20 -15.15
C THR A 297 -29.92 -7.52 -16.32
N SER A 298 -30.55 -6.36 -16.10
CA SER A 298 -31.14 -5.55 -17.16
C SER A 298 -30.14 -4.66 -17.88
N SER A 299 -28.99 -4.37 -17.25
CA SER A 299 -27.94 -3.52 -17.82
C SER A 299 -27.29 -4.15 -19.06
N THR A 300 -26.93 -3.31 -20.02
CA THR A 300 -26.33 -3.69 -21.29
C THR A 300 -25.02 -4.44 -21.08
N ILE A 301 -24.16 -3.98 -20.16
CA ILE A 301 -22.87 -4.63 -19.91
C ILE A 301 -23.05 -6.03 -19.31
N VAL A 302 -23.95 -6.21 -18.35
CA VAL A 302 -24.20 -7.53 -17.74
C VAL A 302 -24.83 -8.48 -18.75
N LYS A 303 -25.77 -8.01 -19.58
CA LYS A 303 -26.35 -8.79 -20.68
C LYS A 303 -25.30 -9.17 -21.74
N ALA A 304 -24.45 -8.23 -22.14
CA ALA A 304 -23.40 -8.50 -23.10
C ALA A 304 -22.36 -9.50 -22.57
N ILE A 305 -21.98 -9.40 -21.29
CA ILE A 305 -21.14 -10.39 -20.61
C ILE A 305 -21.83 -11.76 -20.61
N ASN A 306 -23.12 -11.84 -20.29
CA ASN A 306 -23.86 -13.10 -20.30
C ASN A 306 -23.93 -13.75 -21.70
N CYS A 307 -24.02 -12.92 -22.73
CA CYS A 307 -24.42 -13.35 -24.06
C CYS A 307 -23.25 -13.53 -25.04
N PHE A 308 -22.05 -12.98 -24.78
CA PHE A 308 -20.99 -13.05 -25.77
C PHE A 308 -20.58 -14.49 -26.09
N GLY A 309 -20.40 -14.74 -27.40
CA GLY A 309 -20.12 -16.06 -27.95
C GLY A 309 -18.72 -16.18 -28.52
N LYS A 310 -18.33 -17.41 -28.85
CA LYS A 310 -17.04 -17.71 -29.48
C LYS A 310 -16.86 -16.95 -30.80
N SER A 311 -15.64 -16.49 -31.08
CA SER A 311 -15.25 -15.92 -32.37
C SER A 311 -14.53 -16.98 -33.21
N SER A 312 -14.92 -17.13 -34.47
CA SER A 312 -14.24 -17.99 -35.47
C SER A 312 -13.04 -17.30 -36.13
N THR A 313 -12.45 -16.39 -35.38
CA THR A 313 -11.86 -15.16 -35.86
C THR A 313 -10.56 -15.06 -35.09
N GLY A 314 -9.43 -15.22 -35.78
CA GLY A 314 -8.13 -15.48 -35.14
C GLY A 314 -7.74 -14.48 -34.05
N THR A 315 -6.79 -14.87 -33.19
CA THR A 315 -6.34 -14.07 -32.05
C THR A 315 -5.53 -12.87 -32.51
N ASN A 316 -6.16 -11.70 -32.54
CA ASN A 316 -5.49 -10.42 -32.77
C ASN A 316 -5.63 -9.57 -31.51
N LEU A 317 -4.53 -9.34 -30.80
CA LEU A 317 -4.53 -8.52 -29.58
C LEU A 317 -4.30 -7.03 -29.89
N SER A 318 -3.52 -6.71 -30.94
CA SER A 318 -3.12 -5.34 -31.23
C SER A 318 -4.31 -4.43 -31.58
N THR A 319 -5.24 -4.92 -32.38
CA THR A 319 -6.42 -4.15 -32.83
C THR A 319 -7.38 -3.84 -31.68
N PRO A 320 -7.87 -4.82 -30.89
CA PRO A 320 -8.78 -4.53 -29.79
C PRO A 320 -8.13 -3.63 -28.72
N MET A 321 -6.83 -3.79 -28.44
CA MET A 321 -6.12 -2.89 -27.53
C MET A 321 -6.07 -1.45 -28.06
N ARG A 322 -5.75 -1.27 -29.35
CA ARG A 322 -5.74 0.05 -29.98
C ARG A 322 -7.13 0.69 -30.01
N MET A 323 -8.18 -0.10 -30.26
CA MET A 323 -9.58 0.35 -30.25
C MET A 323 -10.05 0.71 -28.84
N ALA A 324 -9.72 -0.09 -27.83
CA ALA A 324 -10.00 0.19 -26.42
C ALA A 324 -9.33 1.49 -25.97
N LYS A 325 -8.04 1.68 -26.32
CA LYS A 325 -7.33 2.92 -26.05
C LYS A 325 -8.02 4.13 -26.68
N TYR A 326 -8.29 4.07 -27.98
CA TYR A 326 -8.97 5.15 -28.71
C TYR A 326 -10.34 5.47 -28.09
N TYR A 327 -11.10 4.45 -27.69
CA TYR A 327 -12.40 4.63 -27.05
C TYR A 327 -12.27 5.32 -25.68
N LEU A 328 -11.36 4.86 -24.82
CA LEU A 328 -11.13 5.49 -23.51
C LEU A 328 -10.63 6.93 -23.62
N ASP A 329 -9.75 7.22 -24.58
CA ASP A 329 -9.22 8.57 -24.80
C ASP A 329 -10.36 9.55 -25.14
N ASN A 330 -11.34 9.14 -25.94
CA ASN A 330 -12.43 10.00 -26.42
C ASN A 330 -13.71 9.97 -25.57
N ASN A 331 -13.98 8.87 -24.85
CA ASN A 331 -15.23 8.68 -24.09
C ASN A 331 -15.02 8.61 -22.58
N GLY A 332 -13.78 8.44 -22.10
CA GLY A 332 -13.45 8.47 -20.68
C GLY A 332 -13.37 9.89 -20.12
N ARG A 333 -13.70 10.04 -18.84
CA ARG A 333 -13.74 11.30 -18.09
C ARG A 333 -12.37 11.98 -18.01
N ALA A 334 -12.36 13.31 -18.01
CA ALA A 334 -11.14 14.10 -17.82
C ALA A 334 -10.66 14.02 -16.36
N GLY A 335 -9.33 13.91 -16.15
CA GLY A 335 -8.73 13.82 -14.81
C GLY A 335 -8.93 12.48 -14.07
N VAL A 336 -9.67 11.54 -14.66
CA VAL A 336 -9.89 10.19 -14.13
C VAL A 336 -8.87 9.23 -14.72
N ARG A 337 -8.38 8.28 -13.91
CA ARG A 337 -7.42 7.27 -14.38
C ARG A 337 -8.11 6.32 -15.35
N LYS A 338 -7.48 6.06 -16.50
CA LYS A 338 -8.00 5.20 -17.57
C LYS A 338 -7.17 3.91 -17.66
N GLY A 339 -7.81 2.76 -17.87
CA GLY A 339 -7.14 1.46 -17.97
C GLY A 339 -7.83 0.50 -18.93
N ILE A 340 -7.08 -0.46 -19.48
CA ILE A 340 -7.57 -1.57 -20.32
C ILE A 340 -7.22 -2.86 -19.60
#